data_AF-A0A3D9UJI8-F1
#
_entry.id   AF-A0A3D9UJI8-F1
#
_cell.length_a   1.000
_cell.length_b   1.000
_cell.length_c   1.000
_cell.angle_alpha   90.00
_cell.angle_beta   90.00
_cell.angle_gamma   90.00
#
_symmetry.space_group_name_H-M   'P 1'
#
loop_
_entity.id
_entity.type
_entity.pdbx_description
1 polymer ?
#
loop_
_entity_poly.entity_id
_entity_poly.type
_entity_poly.pdbx_seq_one_letter_code
_entity_poly.pdbx_strand_id
1 'polypeptide(L)'
;MKRVVKEFFLQHDIVIMYSVLLIFIIILKMQFFTWIGMLACMFGIVFYTFNEYMTHRFLFHLKPPKNAFLLKMLRRLHYDHHVYPDDLKLLFLPVWFSIPSFTIYLLITYGITKSVTVTLSFGIGMIIMLLVYEWKHYIAHKPIRPFTKFGRWLKKQHILHHYKNEKFWFGVSNPVFDFIFGTLKDGKEVELSETARNLEKEKKTEVVR
;
A
#
# COMPACT_ATOMS: atom_id res chain seq x y z
N MET A 1 22.50 6.88 1.64
CA MET A 1 21.76 5.88 2.46
C MET A 1 21.29 6.44 3.80
N LYS A 2 22.16 7.01 4.65
CA LYS A 2 21.76 7.52 5.99
C LYS A 2 20.58 8.51 5.98
N ARG A 3 20.57 9.50 5.06
CA ARG A 3 19.47 10.48 4.94
C ARG A 3 18.12 9.81 4.62
N VAL A 4 18.10 8.89 3.66
CA VAL A 4 16.88 8.19 3.23
C VAL A 4 16.29 7.35 4.35
N VAL A 5 17.15 6.64 5.08
CA VAL A 5 16.73 5.84 6.24
C VAL A 5 16.12 6.76 7.30
N LYS A 6 16.81 7.84 7.68
CA LYS A 6 16.27 8.81 8.63
C LYS A 6 14.93 9.40 8.18
N GLU A 7 14.81 9.77 6.91
CA GLU A 7 13.58 10.36 6.36
C GLU A 7 12.39 9.39 6.44
N PHE A 8 12.59 8.09 6.20
CA PHE A 8 11.55 7.09 6.38
C PHE A 8 11.19 6.83 7.85
N PHE A 9 12.19 6.51 8.67
CA PHE A 9 11.96 6.08 10.06
C PHE A 9 11.52 7.22 10.99
N LEU A 10 11.74 8.48 10.61
CA LEU A 10 11.25 9.65 11.33
C LEU A 10 9.97 10.24 10.74
N GLN A 11 9.44 9.65 9.67
CA GLN A 11 8.17 10.07 9.11
C GLN A 11 7.05 9.82 10.12
N HIS A 12 6.17 10.81 10.31
CA HIS A 12 5.19 10.83 11.39
C HIS A 12 4.26 9.61 11.41
N ASP A 13 3.68 9.26 10.27
CA ASP A 13 2.77 8.11 10.13
C ASP A 13 3.52 6.79 10.41
N ILE A 14 4.74 6.64 9.91
CA ILE A 14 5.61 5.47 10.16
C ILE A 14 5.93 5.32 11.64
N VAL A 15 6.29 6.41 12.34
CA VAL A 15 6.57 6.40 13.79
C VAL A 15 5.34 5.98 14.59
N ILE A 16 4.15 6.48 14.24
CA ILE A 16 2.89 6.06 14.87
C ILE A 16 2.66 4.57 14.64
N MET A 17 2.80 4.08 13.41
CA MET A 17 2.57 2.66 13.11
C MET A 17 3.56 1.74 13.84
N TYR A 18 4.84 2.12 13.96
CA TYR A 18 5.80 1.41 14.80
C TYR A 18 5.42 1.44 16.29
N SER A 19 4.89 2.55 16.78
CA SER A 19 4.44 2.68 18.17
C SER A 19 3.25 1.75 18.46
N VAL A 20 2.26 1.70 17.56
CA VAL A 20 1.12 0.77 17.67
C VAL A 20 1.59 -0.68 17.61
N LEU A 21 2.51 -1.01 16.71
CA LEU A 21 3.13 -2.35 16.62
C LEU A 21 3.78 -2.75 17.96
N LEU A 22 4.58 -1.86 18.56
CA LEU A 22 5.22 -2.10 19.84
C LEU A 22 4.19 -2.27 20.96
N ILE A 23 3.15 -1.45 21.00
CA ILE A 23 2.06 -1.57 21.98
C ILE A 23 1.39 -2.94 21.88
N PHE A 24 1.08 -3.43 20.67
CA PHE A 24 0.46 -4.74 20.49
C PHE A 24 1.37 -5.87 20.98
N ILE A 25 2.66 -5.80 20.67
CA ILE A 25 3.65 -6.79 21.15
C ILE A 25 3.74 -6.77 22.69
N ILE A 26 3.77 -5.58 23.30
CA ILE A 26 3.81 -5.43 24.76
C ILE A 26 2.55 -5.99 25.42
N ILE A 27 1.36 -5.76 24.85
CA ILE A 27 0.10 -6.30 25.36
C ILE A 27 0.10 -7.83 25.29
N LEU A 28 0.54 -8.41 24.17
CA LEU A 28 0.55 -9.86 23.96
C LEU A 28 1.62 -10.59 24.77
N LYS A 29 2.76 -9.95 25.07
CA LYS A 29 3.89 -10.58 25.77
C LYS A 29 4.26 -11.91 25.07
N MET A 30 4.39 -12.98 25.85
CA MET A 30 4.69 -14.33 25.35
C MET A 30 3.54 -14.97 24.54
N GLN A 31 2.31 -14.46 24.62
CA GLN A 31 1.17 -15.03 23.88
C GLN A 31 1.34 -14.90 22.37
N PHE A 32 2.10 -13.91 21.91
CA PHE A 32 2.43 -13.74 20.50
C PHE A 32 3.18 -14.95 19.92
N PHE A 33 4.09 -15.55 20.69
CA PHE A 33 4.94 -16.67 20.27
C PHE A 33 4.25 -18.04 20.35
N THR A 34 2.98 -18.07 20.72
CA THR A 34 2.17 -19.29 20.57
C THR A 34 1.98 -19.61 19.09
N TRP A 35 1.75 -20.89 18.77
CA TRP A 35 1.50 -21.30 17.38
C TRP A 35 0.30 -20.56 16.77
N ILE A 36 -0.76 -20.34 17.56
CA ILE A 36 -1.97 -19.64 17.12
C ILE A 36 -1.70 -18.15 16.87
N GLY A 37 -0.90 -17.50 17.72
CA GLY A 37 -0.47 -16.11 17.53
C GLY A 37 0.36 -15.96 16.25
N MET A 38 1.33 -16.83 16.04
CA MET A 38 2.16 -16.82 14.82
C MET A 38 1.34 -17.07 13.55
N LEU A 39 0.42 -18.04 13.57
CA LEU A 39 -0.49 -18.28 12.44
C LEU A 39 -1.38 -17.07 12.15
N ALA A 40 -1.96 -16.45 13.18
CA ALA A 40 -2.77 -15.25 13.03
C ALA A 40 -1.96 -14.07 12.46
N CYS A 41 -0.72 -13.89 12.89
CA CYS A 41 0.21 -12.91 12.35
C CYS A 41 0.53 -13.17 10.87
N MET A 42 0.86 -14.41 10.49
CA MET A 42 1.07 -14.75 9.07
C MET A 42 -0.19 -14.49 8.23
N PHE A 43 -1.36 -14.83 8.76
CA PHE A 43 -2.63 -14.50 8.09
C PHE A 43 -2.81 -12.99 7.93
N GLY A 44 -2.43 -12.18 8.92
CA GLY A 44 -2.43 -10.71 8.83
C GLY A 44 -1.53 -10.18 7.72
N ILE A 45 -0.36 -10.76 7.52
CA ILE A 45 0.57 -10.40 6.43
C ILE A 45 -0.06 -10.69 5.06
N VAL A 46 -0.61 -11.90 4.90
CA VAL A 46 -1.26 -12.32 3.64
C VAL A 46 -2.51 -11.47 3.36
N PHE A 47 -3.33 -11.24 4.38
CA PHE A 47 -4.52 -10.42 4.29
C PHE A 47 -4.17 -8.98 3.89
N TYR A 48 -3.16 -8.37 4.52
CA TYR A 48 -2.75 -7.02 4.15
C TYR A 48 -2.20 -6.96 2.72
N THR A 49 -1.46 -7.98 2.28
CA THR A 49 -1.00 -8.06 0.88
C THR A 49 -2.18 -8.06 -0.11
N PHE A 50 -3.25 -8.78 0.22
CA PHE A 50 -4.49 -8.75 -0.56
C PHE A 50 -5.16 -7.38 -0.49
N ASN A 51 -5.27 -6.82 0.71
CA ASN A 51 -5.88 -5.52 0.96
C ASN A 51 -5.15 -4.38 0.23
N GLU A 52 -3.82 -4.41 0.19
CA GLU A 52 -2.98 -3.51 -0.59
C GLU A 52 -3.43 -3.48 -2.05
N TYR A 53 -3.48 -4.66 -2.69
CA TYR A 53 -3.89 -4.79 -4.09
C TYR A 53 -5.32 -4.28 -4.31
N MET A 54 -6.26 -4.70 -3.46
CA MET A 54 -7.67 -4.32 -3.58
C MET A 54 -7.88 -2.82 -3.40
N THR A 55 -7.25 -2.24 -2.38
CA THR A 55 -7.33 -0.80 -2.09
C THR A 55 -6.68 -0.01 -3.21
N HIS A 56 -5.48 -0.40 -3.66
CA HIS A 56 -4.79 0.31 -4.72
C HIS A 56 -5.60 0.28 -6.03
N ARG A 57 -6.06 -0.90 -6.45
CA ARG A 57 -6.78 -1.05 -7.72
C ARG A 57 -8.19 -0.45 -7.71
N PHE A 58 -8.97 -0.68 -6.66
CA PHE A 58 -10.40 -0.39 -6.67
C PHE A 58 -10.79 0.87 -5.91
N LEU A 59 -9.99 1.31 -4.93
CA LEU A 59 -10.22 2.56 -4.21
C LEU A 59 -9.35 3.69 -4.76
N PHE A 60 -8.03 3.50 -4.76
CA PHE A 60 -7.08 4.56 -5.13
C PHE A 60 -7.09 4.87 -6.63
N HIS A 61 -7.45 3.90 -7.47
CA HIS A 61 -7.68 4.06 -8.91
C HIS A 61 -9.17 4.09 -9.28
N LEU A 62 -10.05 4.42 -8.32
CA LEU A 62 -11.44 4.74 -8.65
C LEU A 62 -11.46 5.87 -9.69
N LYS A 63 -12.44 5.88 -10.59
CA LYS A 63 -12.64 7.02 -11.49
C LYS A 63 -12.95 8.29 -10.66
N PRO A 64 -12.48 9.48 -11.08
CA PRO A 64 -12.72 10.73 -10.37
C PRO A 64 -14.21 10.90 -10.02
N PRO A 65 -14.59 10.86 -8.72
CA PRO A 65 -15.99 10.93 -8.34
C PRO A 65 -16.49 12.37 -8.38
N LYS A 66 -17.78 12.56 -8.67
CA LYS A 66 -18.43 13.89 -8.63
C LYS A 66 -18.53 14.47 -7.21
N ASN A 67 -18.51 13.62 -6.19
CA ASN A 67 -18.55 14.06 -4.80
C ASN A 67 -17.23 14.72 -4.41
N ALA A 68 -17.26 16.01 -4.08
CA ALA A 68 -16.07 16.81 -3.80
C ALA A 68 -15.26 16.31 -2.58
N PHE A 69 -15.94 15.81 -1.54
CA PHE A 69 -15.27 15.26 -0.35
C PHE A 69 -14.51 13.99 -0.71
N LEU A 70 -15.16 13.06 -1.41
CA LEU A 70 -14.51 11.82 -1.84
C LEU A 70 -13.36 12.08 -2.81
N LEU A 71 -13.53 13.02 -3.74
CA LEU A 71 -12.46 13.42 -4.66
C LEU A 71 -11.26 14.00 -3.90
N LYS A 72 -11.50 14.90 -2.93
CA LYS A 72 -10.44 15.46 -2.08
C LYS A 72 -9.70 14.37 -1.30
N MET A 73 -10.44 13.39 -0.78
CA MET A 73 -9.87 12.24 -0.09
C MET A 73 -8.97 11.41 -1.03
N LEU A 74 -9.46 11.05 -2.23
CA LEU A 74 -8.70 10.28 -3.22
C LEU A 74 -7.47 11.02 -3.76
N ARG A 75 -7.56 12.36 -3.91
CA ARG A 75 -6.40 13.20 -4.22
C ARG A 75 -5.31 13.05 -3.18
N ARG A 76 -5.67 13.20 -1.90
CA ARG A 76 -4.73 13.08 -0.79
C ARG A 76 -4.14 11.68 -0.66
N LEU A 77 -4.94 10.65 -0.93
CA LEU A 77 -4.54 9.25 -0.80
C LEU A 77 -3.70 8.76 -1.97
N HIS A 78 -3.95 9.23 -3.20
CA HIS A 78 -3.28 8.66 -4.38
C HIS A 78 -3.19 9.55 -5.62
N TYR A 79 -4.21 10.34 -6.00
CA TYR A 79 -4.15 11.03 -7.30
C TYR A 79 -3.03 12.06 -7.36
N ASP A 80 -2.84 12.84 -6.30
CA ASP A 80 -1.77 13.83 -6.26
C ASP A 80 -0.40 13.15 -6.30
N HIS A 81 -0.28 11.92 -5.79
CA HIS A 81 0.94 11.13 -5.86
C HIS A 81 1.29 10.73 -7.30
N HIS A 82 0.30 10.45 -8.17
CA HIS A 82 0.56 10.25 -9.60
C HIS A 82 1.07 11.50 -10.32
N VAL A 83 0.67 12.69 -9.86
CA VAL A 83 1.11 13.97 -10.41
C VAL A 83 2.50 14.36 -9.88
N TYR A 84 2.72 14.18 -8.58
CA TYR A 84 3.94 14.55 -7.85
C TYR A 84 4.55 13.33 -7.13
N PRO A 85 5.08 12.35 -7.88
CA PRO A 85 5.53 11.07 -7.32
C PRO A 85 6.69 11.19 -6.33
N ASP A 86 7.49 12.26 -6.42
CA ASP A 86 8.64 12.49 -5.54
C ASP A 86 8.29 13.28 -4.27
N ASP A 87 7.06 13.80 -4.13
CA ASP A 87 6.64 14.55 -2.94
C ASP A 87 6.45 13.61 -1.75
N LEU A 88 7.34 13.75 -0.77
CA LEU A 88 7.37 12.95 0.45
C LEU A 88 6.04 12.96 1.22
N LYS A 89 5.27 14.06 1.17
CA LYS A 89 4.00 14.17 1.87
C LYS A 89 2.93 13.24 1.30
N LEU A 90 3.08 12.85 0.04
CA LEU A 90 2.13 12.04 -0.72
C LEU A 90 2.53 10.56 -0.82
N LEU A 91 3.73 10.20 -0.34
CA LEU A 91 4.27 8.84 -0.47
C LEU A 91 3.67 7.83 0.51
N PHE A 92 3.23 8.28 1.68
CA PHE A 92 2.82 7.39 2.77
C PHE A 92 1.32 7.39 2.97
N LEU A 93 0.75 6.23 3.33
CA LEU A 93 -0.63 6.16 3.76
C LEU A 93 -0.79 6.92 5.08
N PRO A 94 -1.67 7.94 5.12
CA PRO A 94 -1.89 8.68 6.35
C PRO A 94 -2.51 7.81 7.45
N VAL A 95 -2.11 8.01 8.70
CA VAL A 95 -2.67 7.25 9.84
C VAL A 95 -4.18 7.42 10.00
N TRP A 96 -4.73 8.58 9.60
CA TRP A 96 -6.17 8.81 9.63
C TRP A 96 -6.95 7.92 8.68
N PHE A 97 -6.29 7.34 7.67
CA PHE A 97 -6.87 6.32 6.79
C PHE A 97 -6.56 4.92 7.32
N SER A 98 -5.29 4.63 7.62
CA SER A 98 -4.84 3.30 8.02
C SER A 98 -5.42 2.82 9.35
N ILE A 99 -5.48 3.68 10.38
CA ILE A 99 -5.96 3.29 11.72
C ILE A 99 -7.45 2.88 11.68
N PRO A 100 -8.39 3.69 11.14
CA PRO A 100 -9.79 3.28 11.07
C PRO A 100 -9.99 1.98 10.28
N SER A 101 -9.32 1.80 9.14
CA SER A 101 -9.39 0.56 8.36
C SER A 101 -8.92 -0.63 9.18
N PHE A 102 -7.79 -0.51 9.89
CA PHE A 102 -7.28 -1.59 10.75
C PHE A 102 -8.21 -1.87 11.93
N THR A 103 -8.76 -0.83 12.57
CA THR A 103 -9.74 -1.01 13.64
C THR A 103 -10.95 -1.82 13.17
N ILE A 104 -11.48 -1.56 11.98
CA ILE A 104 -12.58 -2.35 11.41
C ILE A 104 -12.17 -3.82 11.27
N TYR A 105 -11.01 -4.12 10.69
CA TYR A 105 -10.55 -5.50 10.54
C TYR A 105 -10.33 -6.19 11.89
N LEU A 106 -9.75 -5.50 12.87
CA LEU A 106 -9.55 -6.05 14.21
C LEU A 106 -10.88 -6.32 14.93
N LEU A 107 -11.88 -5.44 14.79
CA LEU A 107 -13.21 -5.65 15.36
C LEU A 107 -13.90 -6.86 14.72
N ILE A 108 -13.76 -7.06 13.40
CA ILE A 108 -14.26 -8.24 12.71
C ILE A 108 -13.55 -9.50 13.21
N THR A 109 -12.21 -9.50 13.27
CA THR A 109 -11.43 -10.64 13.76
C THR A 109 -11.80 -10.99 15.20
N TYR A 110 -11.94 -9.99 16.08
CA TYR A 110 -12.39 -10.22 17.45
C TYR A 110 -13.84 -10.72 17.50
N GLY A 111 -14.71 -10.16 16.66
CA GLY A 111 -16.10 -10.57 16.55
C GLY A 111 -16.25 -12.07 16.25
N ILE A 112 -15.42 -12.60 15.34
CA ILE A 112 -15.42 -14.00 14.90
C ILE A 112 -14.71 -14.90 15.92
N THR A 113 -13.55 -14.49 16.42
CA THR A 113 -12.66 -15.37 17.19
C THR A 113 -12.83 -15.27 18.69
N LYS A 114 -13.40 -14.16 19.18
CA LYS A 114 -13.48 -13.76 20.60
C LYS A 114 -12.14 -13.83 21.32
N SER A 115 -11.02 -13.75 20.59
CA SER A 115 -9.67 -13.93 21.11
C SER A 115 -8.84 -12.67 20.89
N VAL A 116 -8.41 -12.05 22.00
CA VAL A 116 -7.48 -10.91 21.98
C VAL A 116 -6.14 -11.32 21.39
N THR A 117 -5.64 -12.53 21.71
CA THR A 117 -4.39 -13.05 21.18
C THR A 117 -4.41 -13.14 19.66
N VAL A 118 -5.46 -13.74 19.08
CA VAL A 118 -5.62 -13.85 17.61
C VAL A 118 -5.76 -12.48 16.98
N THR A 119 -6.61 -11.62 17.56
CA THR A 119 -6.91 -10.28 17.03
C THR A 119 -5.66 -9.40 16.96
N LEU A 120 -4.92 -9.26 18.07
CA LEU A 120 -3.74 -8.40 18.08
C LEU A 120 -2.58 -9.03 17.29
N SER A 121 -2.44 -10.36 17.26
CA SER A 121 -1.41 -11.01 16.43
C SER A 121 -1.68 -10.81 14.95
N PHE A 122 -2.95 -10.92 14.52
CA PHE A 122 -3.38 -10.55 13.17
C PHE A 122 -3.07 -9.08 12.86
N GLY A 123 -3.36 -8.17 13.80
CA GLY A 123 -2.99 -6.76 13.72
C GLY A 123 -1.49 -6.51 13.54
N ILE A 124 -0.66 -7.21 14.30
CA ILE A 124 0.81 -7.16 14.17
C ILE A 124 1.22 -7.53 12.74
N GLY A 125 0.66 -8.63 12.19
CA GLY A 125 0.93 -9.06 10.83
C GLY A 125 0.57 -8.01 9.78
N MET A 126 -0.60 -7.38 9.91
CA MET A 126 -1.04 -6.31 9.01
C MET A 126 -0.10 -5.09 9.09
N ILE A 127 0.28 -4.66 10.30
CA ILE A 127 1.17 -3.51 10.48
C ILE A 127 2.57 -3.79 9.93
N ILE A 128 3.12 -4.99 10.16
CA ILE A 128 4.41 -5.40 9.58
C ILE A 128 4.36 -5.29 8.05
N MET A 129 3.29 -5.81 7.43
CA MET A 129 3.19 -5.80 5.98
C MET A 129 2.93 -4.39 5.42
N LEU A 130 2.17 -3.54 6.12
CA LEU A 130 2.06 -2.11 5.83
C LEU A 130 3.42 -1.44 5.82
N LEU A 131 4.24 -1.63 6.85
CA LEU A 131 5.57 -1.02 6.93
C LEU A 131 6.50 -1.51 5.79
N VAL A 132 6.39 -2.78 5.40
CA VAL A 132 7.10 -3.33 4.24
C VAL A 132 6.61 -2.69 2.94
N TYR A 133 5.30 -2.52 2.77
CA TYR A 133 4.69 -1.82 1.64
C TYR A 133 5.21 -0.38 1.56
N GLU A 134 5.10 0.38 2.64
CA GLU A 134 5.54 1.79 2.70
C GLU A 134 7.02 1.92 2.37
N TRP A 135 7.87 1.05 2.91
CA TRP A 135 9.30 1.05 2.60
C TRP A 135 9.57 0.81 1.11
N LYS A 136 8.91 -0.18 0.51
CA LYS A 136 9.09 -0.51 -0.90
C LYS A 136 8.56 0.61 -1.80
N HIS A 137 7.42 1.19 -1.45
CA HIS A 137 6.83 2.32 -2.14
C HIS A 137 7.76 3.54 -2.13
N TYR A 138 8.21 3.92 -0.94
CA TYR A 138 9.15 5.01 -0.75
C TYR A 138 10.47 4.79 -1.52
N ILE A 139 11.06 3.61 -1.45
CA ILE A 139 12.30 3.29 -2.20
C ILE A 139 12.08 3.28 -3.72
N ALA A 140 10.88 2.95 -4.19
CA ALA A 140 10.57 2.98 -5.62
C ALA A 140 10.74 4.40 -6.18
N HIS A 141 10.34 5.43 -5.41
CA HIS A 141 10.39 6.84 -5.81
C HIS A 141 11.68 7.58 -5.43
N LYS A 142 12.54 7.01 -4.57
CA LYS A 142 13.87 7.60 -4.32
C LYS A 142 14.88 7.23 -5.39
N PRO A 143 15.93 8.06 -5.63
CA PRO A 143 17.04 7.71 -6.53
C PRO A 143 18.00 6.67 -5.91
N ILE A 144 17.44 5.56 -5.42
CA ILE A 144 18.15 4.44 -4.82
C ILE A 144 17.90 3.20 -5.66
N ARG A 145 18.98 2.44 -5.86
CA ARG A 145 18.93 1.10 -6.45
C ARG A 145 18.79 0.07 -5.33
N PRO A 146 17.67 -0.69 -5.25
CA PRO A 146 17.57 -1.79 -4.31
C PRO A 146 18.70 -2.81 -4.47
N PHE A 147 19.14 -3.39 -3.35
CA PHE A 147 20.24 -4.34 -3.31
C PHE A 147 19.90 -5.67 -4.01
N THR A 148 18.68 -6.15 -3.85
CA THR A 148 18.24 -7.44 -4.41
C THR A 148 17.76 -7.30 -5.85
N LYS A 149 17.91 -8.37 -6.65
CA LYS A 149 17.36 -8.42 -8.02
C LYS A 149 15.84 -8.22 -8.01
N PHE A 150 15.15 -8.90 -7.09
CA PHE A 150 13.71 -8.78 -6.90
C PHE A 150 13.26 -7.36 -6.54
N GLY A 151 13.95 -6.69 -5.60
CA GLY A 151 13.61 -5.31 -5.24
C GLY A 151 13.79 -4.32 -6.40
N ARG A 152 14.84 -4.50 -7.22
CA ARG A 152 15.01 -3.70 -8.45
C ARG A 152 13.90 -3.93 -9.45
N TRP A 153 13.47 -5.19 -9.60
CA TRP A 153 12.38 -5.55 -10.49
C TRP A 153 11.04 -4.95 -9.99
N LEU A 154 10.71 -5.06 -8.70
CA LEU A 154 9.52 -4.45 -8.12
C LEU A 154 9.49 -2.94 -8.31
N LYS A 155 10.60 -2.27 -8.00
CA LYS A 155 10.74 -0.83 -8.26
C LYS A 155 10.44 -0.51 -9.72
N LYS A 156 10.98 -1.28 -10.67
CA LYS A 156 10.68 -1.07 -12.09
C LYS A 156 9.19 -1.23 -12.39
N GLN A 157 8.53 -2.25 -11.84
CA GLN A 157 7.07 -2.45 -12.05
C GLN A 157 6.27 -1.25 -11.52
N HIS A 158 6.60 -0.76 -10.33
CA HIS A 158 5.94 0.41 -9.74
C HIS A 158 6.16 1.68 -10.58
N ILE A 159 7.36 1.87 -11.13
CA ILE A 159 7.61 2.99 -12.06
C ILE A 159 6.82 2.83 -13.37
N LEU A 160 6.64 1.61 -13.89
CA LEU A 160 5.76 1.39 -15.04
C LEU A 160 4.31 1.75 -14.70
N HIS A 161 3.83 1.45 -13.50
CA HIS A 161 2.51 1.87 -13.04
C HIS A 161 2.31 3.39 -13.14
N HIS A 162 3.26 4.19 -12.65
CA HIS A 162 3.16 5.66 -12.67
C HIS A 162 3.36 6.31 -14.04
N TYR A 163 4.23 5.75 -14.87
CA TYR A 163 4.70 6.44 -16.08
C TYR A 163 4.28 5.77 -17.38
N LYS A 164 3.90 4.49 -17.34
CA LYS A 164 3.47 3.73 -18.51
C LYS A 164 1.95 3.56 -18.51
N ASN A 165 1.39 2.90 -17.50
CA ASN A 165 -0.05 2.63 -17.47
C ASN A 165 -0.53 2.31 -16.06
N GLU A 166 -1.40 3.16 -15.53
CA GLU A 166 -1.94 3.07 -14.17
C GLU A 166 -2.87 1.89 -13.94
N LYS A 167 -3.22 1.14 -14.99
CA LYS A 167 -4.16 0.00 -14.93
C LYS A 167 -3.47 -1.35 -14.70
N PHE A 168 -2.16 -1.35 -14.52
CA PHE A 168 -1.32 -2.53 -14.35
C PHE A 168 -0.33 -2.32 -13.20
N TRP A 169 0.23 -3.42 -12.68
CA TRP A 169 1.25 -3.42 -11.63
C TRP A 169 0.81 -2.70 -10.33
N PHE A 170 -0.35 -3.07 -9.79
CA PHE A 170 -0.89 -2.49 -8.55
C PHE A 170 -0.18 -3.00 -7.29
N GLY A 171 0.44 -4.17 -7.34
CA GLY A 171 1.21 -4.75 -6.25
C GLY A 171 2.54 -4.01 -6.09
N VAL A 172 2.64 -3.19 -5.04
CA VAL A 172 3.84 -2.42 -4.72
C VAL A 172 4.80 -3.28 -3.89
N SER A 173 4.24 -4.04 -2.93
CA SER A 173 5.04 -4.87 -2.05
C SER A 173 5.48 -6.18 -2.72
N ASN A 174 4.62 -6.76 -3.55
CA ASN A 174 4.87 -7.98 -4.32
C ASN A 174 3.82 -8.15 -5.43
N PRO A 175 4.08 -8.97 -6.46
CA PRO A 175 3.23 -9.04 -7.65
C PRO A 175 2.17 -10.14 -7.59
N VAL A 176 1.98 -10.82 -6.45
CA VAL A 176 1.16 -12.05 -6.38
C VAL A 176 -0.25 -11.79 -6.89
N PHE A 177 -0.89 -10.71 -6.44
CA PHE A 177 -2.24 -10.39 -6.88
C PHE A 177 -2.29 -9.76 -8.27
N ASP A 178 -1.23 -9.11 -8.74
CA ASP A 178 -1.15 -8.73 -10.15
C ASP A 178 -1.12 -9.97 -11.06
N PHE A 179 -0.39 -11.01 -10.67
CA PHE A 179 -0.38 -12.27 -11.41
C PHE A 179 -1.76 -12.94 -11.39
N ILE A 180 -2.36 -13.10 -10.21
CA ILE A 180 -3.68 -13.75 -10.04
C ILE A 180 -4.76 -13.06 -10.85
N PHE A 181 -4.79 -11.72 -10.84
CA PHE A 181 -5.84 -10.93 -11.49
C PHE A 181 -5.45 -10.42 -12.88
N GLY A 182 -4.34 -10.91 -13.45
CA GLY A 182 -3.93 -10.63 -14.82
C GLY A 182 -3.45 -9.19 -15.08
N THR A 183 -3.04 -8.46 -14.04
CA THR A 183 -2.50 -7.10 -14.12
C THR A 183 -0.96 -7.06 -14.07
N LEU A 184 -0.30 -8.22 -14.03
CA LEU A 184 1.14 -8.37 -14.25
C LEU A 184 1.42 -8.57 -15.74
N LYS A 185 1.96 -7.55 -16.41
CA LYS A 185 2.27 -7.59 -17.85
C LYS A 185 3.72 -7.24 -18.14
N ASP A 186 4.22 -7.63 -19.32
CA ASP A 186 5.47 -7.06 -19.83
C ASP A 186 5.21 -5.60 -20.24
N GLY A 187 6.02 -4.68 -19.73
CA GLY A 187 5.89 -3.25 -20.03
C GLY A 187 6.07 -2.91 -21.52
N LYS A 188 6.64 -3.81 -22.33
CA LYS A 188 6.72 -3.66 -23.79
C LYS A 188 5.38 -3.89 -24.50
N GLU A 189 4.52 -4.73 -23.93
CA GLU A 189 3.23 -5.12 -24.51
C GLU A 189 2.09 -4.17 -24.11
N VAL A 190 2.32 -3.37 -23.07
CA VAL A 190 1.34 -2.42 -22.55
C VAL A 190 1.49 -1.08 -23.27
N GLU A 191 0.38 -0.45 -23.64
CA GLU A 191 0.37 0.89 -24.24
C GLU A 191 0.58 1.98 -23.18
N LEU A 192 1.07 3.14 -23.64
CA LEU A 192 1.18 4.32 -22.79
C LEU A 192 -0.23 4.88 -22.52
N SER A 193 -0.59 5.04 -21.25
CA SER A 193 -1.85 5.65 -20.84
C SER A 193 -1.72 7.16 -20.70
N GLU A 194 -2.68 7.91 -21.24
CA GLU A 194 -2.73 9.37 -21.11
C GLU A 194 -2.96 9.85 -19.67
N THR A 195 -3.53 8.98 -18.83
CA THR A 195 -3.91 9.24 -17.43
C THR A 195 -2.87 8.76 -16.43
N ALA A 196 -1.80 8.09 -16.86
CA ALA A 196 -0.81 7.48 -15.97
C ALA A 196 -0.23 8.48 -14.95
N ARG A 197 0.00 9.72 -15.37
CA ARG A 197 0.57 10.80 -14.55
C ARG A 197 -0.47 11.75 -13.96
N ASN A 198 -1.73 11.62 -14.32
CA ASN A 198 -2.82 12.43 -13.79
C ASN A 198 -4.14 11.68 -13.99
N LEU A 199 -4.61 11.06 -12.92
CA LEU A 199 -5.80 10.20 -12.90
C LEU A 199 -7.11 10.99 -13.13
N GLU A 200 -7.05 12.32 -13.01
CA GLU A 200 -8.20 13.20 -13.23
C GLU A 200 -8.34 13.67 -14.67
N LYS A 201 -7.35 13.40 -15.51
CA LYS A 201 -7.40 13.81 -16.91
C LYS A 201 -8.51 13.04 -17.62
N GLU A 202 -9.49 13.76 -18.16
CA GLU A 202 -10.48 13.16 -19.03
C GLU A 202 -9.77 12.64 -20.28
N LYS A 203 -10.01 11.38 -20.65
CA LYS A 203 -9.58 10.86 -21.95
C LYS A 203 -10.18 11.77 -23.01
N LYS A 204 -9.36 12.34 -23.89
CA LYS A 204 -9.90 13.04 -25.05
C LYS A 204 -10.73 12.03 -25.82
N THR A 205 -12.05 12.18 -25.79
CA THR A 205 -12.90 11.50 -26.75
C THR A 205 -12.47 12.04 -28.11
N GLU A 206 -11.85 11.23 -28.94
CA GLU A 206 -11.76 11.56 -30.37
C GLU A 206 -13.20 11.70 -30.84
N VAL A 207 -13.64 12.95 -31.00
CA VAL A 207 -14.84 13.25 -31.75
C VAL A 207 -14.48 12.90 -33.18
N VAL A 208 -14.79 11.67 -33.59
CA VAL A 208 -14.84 11.29 -34.99
C VAL A 208 -15.93 12.20 -35.59
N ARG A 209 -15.49 13.25 -36.27
CA ARG A 209 -16.35 14.08 -37.12
C ARG A 209 -16.53 13.38 -38.46
#